data_AF-A0A7R8XA10-F1
#
_entry.id   AF-A0A7R8XA10-F1
#
_cell.length_a   1.000
_cell.length_b   1.000
_cell.length_c   1.000
_cell.angle_alpha   90.00
_cell.angle_beta   90.00
_cell.angle_gamma   90.00
#
_symmetry.space_group_name_H-M   'P 1'
#
loop_
_entity.id
_entity.type
_entity.pdbx_description
1 polymer ?
#
loop_
_entity_poly.entity_id
_entity_poly.type
_entity_poly.pdbx_seq_one_letter_code
_entity_poly.pdbx_strand_id
1 'polypeptide(L)'
;MGTSKFHKFTTSYVMVYNRGYQDRGDVESAVTTKVKGVAYSNFSDDQLHVPDAYKPMYRRIWDVADQVIPASENNAFFVATNVIITPNQTIGLCPEVRVSTISEHSVTIDTHALPEVLYRLAPVSLWDDPAVPGAICDDDPYSCPIGEPFLLGNGVRTGRCSNETEGNPRTCEIHAWCPVEVNNMPLLVAFFILGDGLALLEGVQNYTVLLKNFIAFPKFGEEYRRRNILDSYTKEQLNSCHFDPKNDSYCPIFTLGTIIQEAGISNFTDIAISGGVVAIEISWDCNLDRDFKSHCLPKYEFRRLDDPNAKVAPGWNFRYAQYYRDDVRTLFKVFGIKFVVNVYGEARKFSIIPTLLNIGSGLALLGLAEVVCDLVVLYIFSKGPVYREAKYQVVHGEDAYKVSEGEEEEEVGRRDNRSYRTFRDS
;
A
#
# COMPACT_ATOMS: atom_id res chain seq x y z
N MET A 1 -46.01 -2.91 -22.09
CA MET A 1 -45.33 -1.59 -22.09
C MET A 1 -44.10 -1.50 -21.17
N GLY A 2 -43.87 -2.42 -20.21
CA GLY A 2 -42.73 -2.34 -19.26
C GLY A 2 -41.39 -2.92 -19.76
N THR A 3 -41.40 -3.90 -20.66
CA THR A 3 -40.20 -4.62 -21.15
C THR A 3 -39.27 -3.76 -22.00
N SER A 4 -39.83 -2.82 -22.78
CA SER A 4 -39.07 -1.87 -23.62
C SER A 4 -38.19 -0.90 -22.81
N LYS A 5 -38.61 -0.50 -21.60
CA LYS A 5 -37.81 0.39 -20.74
C LYS A 5 -36.67 -0.35 -20.04
N PHE A 6 -36.90 -1.59 -19.61
CA PHE A 6 -35.90 -2.40 -18.91
C PHE A 6 -34.76 -2.87 -19.83
N HIS A 7 -35.08 -3.19 -21.09
CA HIS A 7 -34.09 -3.65 -22.06
C HIS A 7 -33.22 -2.50 -22.59
N LYS A 8 -33.81 -1.34 -22.87
CA LYS A 8 -33.04 -0.11 -23.15
C LYS A 8 -32.09 0.23 -22.01
N PHE A 9 -32.52 0.00 -20.77
CA PHE A 9 -31.68 0.24 -19.60
C PHE A 9 -30.48 -0.71 -19.57
N THR A 10 -30.69 -2.02 -19.80
CA THR A 10 -29.62 -3.02 -19.70
C THR A 10 -28.56 -2.87 -20.79
N THR A 11 -28.95 -2.78 -22.06
CA THR A 11 -28.00 -2.66 -23.17
C THR A 11 -27.29 -1.30 -23.15
N SER A 12 -28.01 -0.21 -22.81
CA SER A 12 -27.37 1.10 -22.66
C SER A 12 -26.45 1.16 -21.44
N TYR A 13 -26.81 0.49 -20.34
CA TYR A 13 -25.95 0.41 -19.15
C TYR A 13 -24.65 -0.35 -19.46
N VAL A 14 -24.74 -1.53 -20.08
CA VAL A 14 -23.55 -2.32 -20.43
C VAL A 14 -22.69 -1.59 -21.47
N MET A 15 -23.30 -1.04 -22.52
CA MET A 15 -22.54 -0.38 -23.59
C MET A 15 -22.02 1.00 -23.19
N VAL A 16 -22.85 1.85 -22.59
CA VAL A 16 -22.49 3.24 -22.30
C VAL A 16 -21.84 3.39 -20.92
N TYR A 17 -22.46 2.85 -19.87
CA TYR A 17 -21.97 3.01 -18.50
C TYR A 17 -20.73 2.14 -18.22
N ASN A 18 -20.80 0.84 -18.54
CA ASN A 18 -19.68 -0.08 -18.37
C ASN A 18 -18.67 -0.07 -19.53
N ARG A 19 -18.96 0.72 -20.58
CA ARG A 19 -18.12 0.85 -21.79
C ARG A 19 -17.80 -0.49 -22.44
N GLY A 20 -18.78 -1.38 -22.52
CA GLY A 20 -18.63 -2.74 -23.08
C GLY A 20 -18.17 -2.79 -24.54
N TYR A 21 -18.14 -1.67 -25.26
CA TYR A 21 -17.58 -1.58 -26.62
C TYR A 21 -16.05 -1.44 -26.64
N GLN A 22 -15.42 -1.20 -25.49
CA GLN A 22 -13.97 -1.01 -25.38
C GLN A 22 -13.29 -2.30 -24.93
N ASP A 23 -12.16 -2.62 -25.56
CA ASP A 23 -11.20 -3.59 -25.04
C ASP A 23 -10.33 -2.92 -23.97
N ARG A 24 -9.91 -3.70 -22.97
CA ARG A 24 -9.21 -3.24 -21.76
C ARG A 24 -7.79 -3.77 -21.73
N GLY A 25 -6.85 -2.98 -21.23
CA GLY A 25 -5.45 -3.39 -21.09
C GLY A 25 -4.85 -2.83 -19.81
N ASP A 26 -4.08 -3.67 -19.13
CA ASP A 26 -3.42 -3.32 -17.88
C ASP A 26 -2.17 -2.47 -18.13
N VAL A 27 -1.80 -1.70 -17.10
CA VAL A 27 -0.61 -0.84 -17.13
C VAL A 27 0.65 -1.62 -16.77
N GLU A 28 1.73 -1.42 -17.53
CA GLU A 28 3.09 -1.68 -17.07
C GLU A 28 3.66 -0.39 -16.49
N SER A 29 4.23 -0.43 -15.29
CA SER A 29 4.73 0.78 -14.63
C SER A 29 6.09 0.63 -13.98
N ALA A 30 6.80 1.75 -13.87
CA ALA A 30 8.03 1.88 -13.12
C ALA A 30 8.05 3.21 -12.37
N VAL A 31 8.50 3.20 -11.12
CA VAL A 31 8.60 4.40 -10.28
C VAL A 31 10.03 4.61 -9.83
N THR A 32 10.48 5.85 -9.88
CA THR A 32 11.71 6.29 -9.22
C THR A 32 11.39 7.49 -8.33
N THR A 33 12.00 7.53 -7.15
CA THR A 33 11.78 8.57 -6.15
C THR A 33 13.08 9.32 -5.91
N LYS A 34 12.97 10.62 -5.60
CA LYS A 34 14.12 11.41 -5.17
C LYS A 34 13.70 12.36 -4.06
N VAL A 35 14.16 12.05 -2.85
CA VAL A 35 13.95 12.89 -1.67
C VAL A 35 14.99 14.00 -1.64
N LYS A 36 14.60 15.19 -1.17
CA LYS A 36 15.45 16.34 -0.91
C LYS A 36 15.02 17.02 0.39
N GLY A 37 15.98 17.27 1.25
CA GLY A 37 15.80 17.98 2.50
C GLY A 37 17.08 17.92 3.32
N VAL A 38 17.16 18.80 4.31
CA VAL A 38 18.19 18.79 5.35
C VAL A 38 17.50 19.13 6.66
N ALA A 39 17.83 18.40 7.73
CA ALA A 39 17.32 18.64 9.06
C ALA A 39 18.49 18.87 10.02
N TYR A 40 18.23 19.63 11.08
CA TYR A 40 19.20 19.86 12.15
C TYR A 40 18.49 19.59 13.47
N SER A 41 19.05 18.68 14.27
CA SER A 41 18.51 18.33 15.58
C SER A 41 19.26 19.09 16.66
N ASN A 42 18.66 20.17 17.16
CA ASN A 42 19.26 21.08 18.15
C ASN A 42 18.52 21.05 19.49
N PHE A 43 18.52 19.90 20.15
CA PHE A 43 17.86 19.74 21.45
C PHE A 43 18.76 20.19 22.59
N SER A 44 18.16 20.82 23.62
CA SER A 44 18.89 21.21 24.83
C SER A 44 19.38 19.97 25.61
N ASP A 45 20.30 20.18 26.55
CA ASP A 45 20.84 19.09 27.36
C ASP A 45 19.77 18.41 28.23
N ASP A 46 18.74 19.16 28.63
CA ASP A 46 17.63 18.69 29.45
C ASP A 46 16.58 17.91 28.65
N GLN A 47 16.49 18.17 27.34
CA GLN A 47 15.54 17.49 26.44
C GLN A 47 16.05 16.11 25.99
N LEU A 48 17.36 15.98 25.80
CA LEU A 48 17.97 14.77 25.24
C LEU A 48 18.45 13.86 26.35
N HIS A 49 17.67 12.82 26.68
CA HIS A 49 17.96 11.86 27.74
C HIS A 49 18.89 10.75 27.24
N VAL A 50 20.10 11.14 26.83
CA VAL A 50 21.19 10.23 26.45
C VAL A 50 22.45 10.62 27.22
N PRO A 51 23.37 9.68 27.47
CA PRO A 51 24.66 10.00 28.09
C PRO A 51 25.36 11.17 27.40
N ASP A 52 25.98 12.07 28.16
CA ASP A 52 26.63 13.29 27.64
C ASP A 52 27.63 12.99 26.51
N ALA A 53 28.33 11.85 26.61
CA ALA A 53 29.26 11.38 25.59
C ALA A 53 28.61 11.12 24.21
N TYR A 54 27.30 10.85 24.17
CA TYR A 54 26.56 10.53 22.94
C TYR A 54 25.79 11.72 22.38
N LYS A 55 25.57 12.79 23.16
CA LYS A 55 24.84 14.00 22.72
C LYS A 55 25.38 14.61 21.41
N PRO A 56 26.71 14.68 21.15
CA PRO A 56 27.23 15.18 19.88
C PRO A 56 26.79 14.36 18.66
N MET A 57 26.47 13.07 18.82
CA MET A 57 25.98 12.22 17.72
C MET A 57 24.54 12.54 17.34
N TYR A 58 23.75 13.04 18.30
CA TYR A 58 22.39 13.50 18.06
C TYR A 58 22.35 14.97 17.63
N ARG A 59 23.28 15.82 18.09
CA ARG A 59 23.38 17.23 17.68
C ARG A 59 24.17 17.37 16.38
N ARG A 60 23.55 16.99 15.27
CA ARG A 60 24.17 17.04 13.95
C ARG A 60 23.19 17.45 12.86
N ILE A 61 23.77 17.78 11.71
CA ILE A 61 23.03 17.94 10.47
C ILE A 61 22.74 16.54 9.94
N TRP A 62 21.51 16.35 9.47
CA TRP A 62 21.03 15.14 8.82
C TRP A 62 20.66 15.50 7.40
N ASP A 63 21.26 14.81 6.43
CA ASP A 63 20.89 14.94 5.03
C ASP A 63 20.15 13.69 4.52
N VAL A 64 19.88 13.68 3.21
CA VAL A 64 19.17 12.58 2.56
C VAL A 64 19.94 11.25 2.67
N ALA A 65 21.27 11.27 2.68
CA ALA A 65 22.08 10.05 2.78
C ALA A 65 22.04 9.44 4.19
N ASP A 66 21.82 10.25 5.22
CA ASP A 66 21.66 9.77 6.60
C ASP A 66 20.25 9.22 6.88
N GLN A 67 19.23 9.75 6.20
CA GLN A 67 17.83 9.49 6.55
C GLN A 67 17.08 8.56 5.59
N VAL A 68 17.49 8.49 4.31
CA VAL A 68 16.82 7.66 3.30
C VAL A 68 17.53 6.33 3.17
N ILE A 69 16.92 5.29 3.72
CA ILE A 69 17.54 3.98 3.90
C ILE A 69 16.59 2.86 3.43
N PRO A 70 16.94 2.08 2.40
CA PRO A 70 18.09 2.26 1.52
C PRO A 70 17.89 3.48 0.59
N ALA A 71 18.99 4.02 0.07
CA ALA A 71 18.94 5.17 -0.84
C ALA A 71 18.20 4.90 -2.16
N SER A 72 17.98 3.62 -2.49
CA SER A 72 17.18 3.19 -3.64
C SER A 72 16.39 1.94 -3.26
N GLU A 73 15.07 2.04 -3.33
CA GLU A 73 14.14 0.93 -3.17
C GLU A 73 13.14 0.98 -4.34
N ASN A 74 12.74 -0.18 -4.85
CA ASN A 74 11.77 -0.26 -5.94
C ASN A 74 10.38 0.05 -5.39
N ASN A 75 9.68 1.01 -6.02
CA ASN A 75 8.31 1.40 -5.67
C ASN A 75 8.12 1.77 -4.19
N ALA A 76 9.18 2.15 -3.49
CA ALA A 76 9.11 2.58 -2.11
C ALA A 76 10.28 3.50 -1.77
N PHE A 77 10.17 4.20 -0.65
CA PHE A 77 11.28 4.86 0.00
C PHE A 77 10.96 5.00 1.49
N PHE A 78 12.00 5.00 2.31
CA PHE A 78 11.88 5.19 3.75
C PHE A 78 12.56 6.50 4.15
N VAL A 79 11.98 7.21 5.11
CA VAL A 79 12.58 8.42 5.68
C VAL A 79 12.61 8.29 7.21
N ALA A 80 13.81 8.32 7.77
CA ALA A 80 14.04 8.29 9.21
C ALA A 80 13.50 9.56 9.88
N THR A 81 12.73 9.39 10.95
CA THR A 81 12.19 10.49 11.77
C THR A 81 12.68 10.44 13.21
N ASN A 82 13.12 9.26 13.67
CA ASN A 82 13.72 9.08 14.99
C ASN A 82 14.77 7.97 14.96
N VAL A 83 15.73 8.01 15.88
CA VAL A 83 16.83 7.03 15.91
C VAL A 83 17.34 6.84 17.33
N ILE A 84 17.70 5.60 17.65
CA ILE A 84 18.48 5.22 18.83
C ILE A 84 19.85 4.75 18.33
N ILE A 85 20.90 5.39 18.84
CA ILE A 85 22.29 5.14 18.46
C ILE A 85 23.00 4.46 19.63
N THR A 86 23.58 3.29 19.37
CA THR A 86 24.47 2.59 20.31
C THR A 86 25.88 2.54 19.71
N PRO A 87 26.75 3.51 20.02
CA PRO A 87 28.07 3.62 19.41
C PRO A 87 29.10 2.68 20.03
N ASN A 88 30.17 2.42 19.27
CA ASN A 88 31.36 1.71 19.74
C ASN A 88 31.07 0.32 20.34
N GLN A 89 30.11 -0.41 19.76
CA GLN A 89 29.88 -1.80 20.12
C GLN A 89 31.09 -2.64 19.72
N THR A 90 31.55 -3.49 20.63
CA THR A 90 32.63 -4.46 20.44
C THR A 90 32.16 -5.85 20.85
N ILE A 91 32.77 -6.90 20.32
CA ILE A 91 32.45 -8.26 20.76
C ILE A 91 33.03 -8.46 22.17
N GLY A 92 32.19 -8.81 23.13
CA GLY A 92 32.63 -8.96 24.52
C GLY A 92 31.54 -9.50 25.44
N LEU A 93 31.77 -9.32 26.74
CA LEU A 93 30.87 -9.72 27.81
C LEU A 93 30.16 -8.51 28.42
N CYS A 94 28.84 -8.55 28.50
CA CYS A 94 28.03 -7.49 29.11
C CYS A 94 26.68 -8.03 29.59
N PRO A 95 25.96 -7.31 30.47
CA PRO A 95 24.58 -7.65 30.82
C PRO A 95 23.63 -7.57 29.61
N GLU A 96 22.64 -8.47 29.55
CA GLU A 96 21.62 -8.53 28.47
C GLU A 96 20.70 -7.32 28.44
N VAL A 97 20.37 -6.74 29.60
CA VAL A 97 19.57 -5.51 29.66
C VAL A 97 20.40 -4.41 30.30
N ARG A 98 20.37 -3.23 29.67
CA ARG A 98 21.03 -2.03 30.18
C ARG A 98 19.95 -1.03 30.60
N VAL A 99 19.68 -0.96 31.90
CA VAL A 99 18.80 0.09 32.44
C VAL A 99 19.58 1.39 32.46
N SER A 100 19.10 2.42 31.75
CA SER A 100 19.63 3.77 31.92
C SER A 100 19.16 4.26 33.28
N THR A 101 20.06 4.32 34.26
CA THR A 101 19.82 5.06 35.50
C THR A 101 19.47 6.49 35.12
N ILE A 102 18.23 6.91 35.35
CA ILE A 102 17.93 8.33 35.49
C ILE A 102 18.74 8.72 36.71
N SER A 103 19.91 9.34 36.52
CA SER A 103 20.68 9.86 37.63
C SER A 103 19.76 10.80 38.39
N GLU A 104 19.48 10.50 39.66
CA GLU A 104 18.98 11.47 40.62
C GLU A 104 20.03 12.59 40.75
N HIS A 105 20.06 13.49 39.78
CA HIS A 105 20.69 14.79 39.91
C HIS A 105 19.57 15.81 39.78
N SER A 106 18.95 16.06 40.94
CA SER A 106 18.33 17.33 41.31
C SER A 106 17.41 17.96 40.26
N VAL A 107 16.34 17.27 39.88
CA VAL A 107 15.13 18.03 39.51
C VAL A 107 14.38 18.26 40.82
N THR A 108 14.61 19.41 41.47
CA THR A 108 13.68 19.93 42.48
C THR A 108 12.41 20.34 41.74
N ILE A 109 11.56 19.36 41.42
CA ILE A 109 10.17 19.63 41.04
C ILE A 109 9.48 20.01 42.34
N ASP A 110 8.99 21.25 42.40
CA ASP A 110 8.21 21.75 43.53
C ASP A 110 7.01 20.81 43.75
N THR A 111 7.06 20.04 44.84
CA THR A 111 6.18 18.88 45.11
C THR A 111 4.75 19.27 45.48
N HIS A 112 4.36 20.53 45.32
CA HIS A 112 3.04 21.02 45.69
C HIS A 112 2.01 21.04 44.55
N ALA A 113 2.35 20.57 43.34
CA ALA A 113 1.42 20.59 42.19
C ALA A 113 1.34 19.28 41.37
N LEU A 114 1.80 18.14 41.89
CA LEU A 114 1.57 16.83 41.27
C LEU A 114 0.86 15.91 42.25
N PRO A 115 -0.28 15.26 41.88
CA PRO A 115 -0.91 14.29 42.75
C PRO A 115 0.03 13.09 42.98
N GLU A 116 0.13 12.63 44.23
CA GLU A 116 0.92 11.48 44.74
C GLU A 116 0.73 10.13 44.00
N VAL A 117 -0.09 10.13 42.94
CA VAL A 117 -0.48 8.96 42.18
C VAL A 117 0.60 8.54 41.18
N LEU A 118 1.53 9.43 40.77
CA LEU A 118 2.52 9.11 39.73
C LEU A 118 3.67 8.20 40.21
N TYR A 119 3.99 8.18 41.51
CA TYR A 119 4.99 7.25 42.06
C TYR A 119 4.42 5.87 42.42
N ARG A 120 3.09 5.76 42.62
CA ARG A 120 2.43 4.50 42.99
C ARG A 120 1.74 3.79 41.82
N LEU A 121 1.71 4.38 40.63
CA LEU A 121 1.09 3.80 39.43
C LEU A 121 2.07 3.35 38.34
N ALA A 122 3.38 3.34 38.59
CA ALA A 122 4.25 2.43 37.84
C ALA A 122 4.21 1.08 38.57
N PRO A 123 3.36 0.12 38.18
CA PRO A 123 3.43 -1.20 38.77
C PRO A 123 4.85 -1.73 38.55
N VAL A 124 5.38 -2.37 39.60
CA VAL A 124 6.64 -3.13 39.65
C VAL A 124 6.70 -4.26 38.60
N SER A 125 5.74 -4.32 37.67
CA SER A 125 5.73 -5.14 36.45
C SER A 125 6.34 -4.46 35.21
N LEU A 126 7.02 -3.32 35.37
CA LEU A 126 7.73 -2.57 34.32
C LEU A 126 9.25 -2.84 34.30
N TRP A 127 9.71 -3.88 35.00
CA TRP A 127 11.13 -4.22 35.18
C TRP A 127 11.62 -5.38 34.32
N ASP A 128 10.72 -6.10 33.64
CA ASP A 128 11.11 -6.75 32.39
C ASP A 128 11.22 -5.62 31.36
N ASP A 129 12.37 -5.46 30.70
CA ASP A 129 12.30 -4.95 29.34
C ASP A 129 11.40 -5.97 28.61
N PRO A 130 10.16 -5.63 28.18
CA PRO A 130 9.28 -6.60 27.53
C PRO A 130 9.93 -7.18 26.25
N ALA A 131 11.08 -6.64 25.84
CA ALA A 131 11.91 -7.13 24.76
C ALA A 131 12.59 -8.49 25.02
N VAL A 132 12.97 -8.86 26.26
CA VAL A 132 13.71 -10.13 26.50
C VAL A 132 13.24 -10.89 27.74
N PRO A 133 12.19 -11.73 27.62
CA PRO A 133 11.71 -12.56 28.72
C PRO A 133 12.81 -13.47 29.30
N GLY A 134 12.93 -13.49 30.63
CA GLY A 134 13.91 -14.32 31.34
C GLY A 134 15.35 -13.80 31.33
N ALA A 135 15.55 -12.50 31.02
CA ALA A 135 16.86 -11.85 31.10
C ALA A 135 17.25 -11.47 32.54
N ILE A 136 16.27 -11.27 33.41
CA ILE A 136 16.48 -11.05 34.85
C ILE A 136 16.97 -12.35 35.48
N CYS A 137 18.03 -12.25 36.27
CA CYS A 137 18.60 -13.36 37.01
C CYS A 137 18.73 -13.02 38.49
N ASP A 138 18.69 -14.07 39.31
CA ASP A 138 18.93 -14.01 40.74
C ASP A 138 20.21 -14.79 41.07
N ASP A 139 20.53 -14.94 42.36
CA ASP A 139 21.64 -15.77 42.82
C ASP A 139 21.41 -17.29 42.57
N ASP A 140 20.27 -17.67 41.96
CA ASP A 140 19.99 -19.03 41.52
C ASP A 140 20.81 -19.40 40.26
N PRO A 141 21.68 -20.43 40.31
CA PRO A 141 22.47 -20.88 39.17
C PRO A 141 21.64 -21.38 37.96
N TYR A 142 20.35 -21.67 38.12
CA TYR A 142 19.47 -22.07 37.01
C TYR A 142 18.79 -20.89 36.30
N SER A 143 18.88 -19.68 36.87
CA SER A 143 18.30 -18.47 36.26
C SER A 143 18.98 -18.08 34.94
N CYS A 144 20.25 -18.45 34.77
CA CYS A 144 21.05 -18.16 33.59
C CYS A 144 21.71 -19.42 33.01
N PRO A 145 21.05 -20.18 32.13
CA PRO A 145 21.64 -21.39 31.56
C PRO A 145 22.79 -21.04 30.59
N ILE A 146 23.91 -21.76 30.71
CA ILE A 146 25.14 -21.51 29.94
C ILE A 146 24.97 -21.95 28.49
N GLY A 147 25.47 -21.13 27.55
CA GLY A 147 25.61 -21.50 26.14
C GLY A 147 24.32 -21.41 25.33
N GLU A 148 23.20 -21.06 25.96
CA GLU A 148 21.93 -20.84 25.28
C GLU A 148 21.80 -19.37 24.85
N PRO A 149 21.44 -19.09 23.59
CA PRO A 149 21.05 -17.75 23.18
C PRO A 149 19.66 -17.40 23.71
N PHE A 150 19.45 -16.12 24.00
CA PHE A 150 18.09 -15.61 24.19
C PHE A 150 17.35 -15.60 22.86
N LEU A 151 16.11 -16.10 22.81
CA LEU A 151 15.30 -16.12 21.57
C LEU A 151 15.00 -14.70 21.04
N LEU A 152 14.81 -13.74 21.95
CA LEU A 152 14.52 -12.34 21.65
C LEU A 152 15.64 -11.39 22.12
N GLY A 153 16.74 -11.94 22.62
CA GLY A 153 17.85 -11.15 23.17
C GLY A 153 19.00 -10.97 22.20
N ASN A 154 20.10 -10.45 22.73
CA ASN A 154 21.18 -9.87 21.95
C ASN A 154 22.40 -10.80 21.82
N GLY A 155 22.49 -11.85 22.64
CA GLY A 155 23.62 -12.78 22.60
C GLY A 155 23.43 -14.09 23.35
N VAL A 156 24.56 -14.75 23.62
CA VAL A 156 24.63 -16.09 24.22
C VAL A 156 24.97 -15.98 25.71
N ARG A 157 24.19 -16.63 26.57
CA ARG A 157 24.37 -16.62 28.02
C ARG A 157 25.70 -17.25 28.44
N THR A 158 26.43 -16.60 29.34
CA THR A 158 27.66 -17.16 29.94
C THR A 158 27.41 -17.97 31.21
N GLY A 159 26.21 -17.86 31.77
CA GLY A 159 25.79 -18.45 33.04
C GLY A 159 26.18 -17.68 34.28
N ARG A 160 26.66 -16.43 34.12
CA ARG A 160 26.87 -15.50 35.22
C ARG A 160 25.76 -14.47 35.27
N CYS A 161 25.38 -14.07 36.48
CA CYS A 161 24.47 -12.96 36.70
C CYS A 161 25.29 -11.67 36.91
N SER A 162 24.91 -10.57 36.27
CA SER A 162 25.63 -9.30 36.37
C SER A 162 25.50 -8.69 37.76
N ASN A 163 26.52 -7.96 38.22
CA ASN A 163 26.44 -7.23 39.49
C ASN A 163 25.38 -6.12 39.43
N GLU A 164 24.70 -5.93 40.55
CA GLU A 164 23.67 -4.91 40.76
C GLU A 164 24.27 -3.50 40.61
N THR A 165 23.72 -2.69 39.71
CA THR A 165 23.90 -1.24 39.75
C THR A 165 22.81 -0.67 40.65
N GLU A 166 23.17 0.22 41.59
CA GLU A 166 22.29 0.80 42.62
C GLU A 166 20.91 1.16 42.02
N GLY A 167 19.86 0.46 42.46
CA GLY A 167 18.47 0.67 42.01
C GLY A 167 17.98 -0.16 40.80
N ASN A 168 18.76 -1.09 40.24
CA ASN A 168 18.37 -1.90 39.07
C ASN A 168 18.46 -3.43 39.29
N PRO A 169 17.57 -4.23 38.66
CA PRO A 169 17.60 -5.69 38.74
C PRO A 169 18.83 -6.27 38.03
N ARG A 170 19.35 -7.38 38.55
CA ARG A 170 20.48 -8.10 37.95
C ARG A 170 20.03 -8.84 36.70
N THR A 171 20.87 -8.85 35.66
CA THR A 171 20.57 -9.53 34.40
C THR A 171 21.70 -10.45 33.95
N CYS A 172 21.36 -11.45 33.14
CA CYS A 172 22.33 -12.42 32.64
C CYS A 172 23.49 -11.74 31.91
N GLU A 173 24.72 -12.15 32.21
CA GLU A 173 25.88 -11.83 31.39
C GLU A 173 25.83 -12.63 30.09
N ILE A 174 26.04 -11.95 28.98
CA ILE A 174 26.02 -12.50 27.63
C ILE A 174 27.32 -12.22 26.88
N HIS A 175 27.66 -13.12 25.97
CA HIS A 175 28.65 -12.89 24.94
C HIS A 175 27.96 -12.33 23.69
N ALA A 176 28.18 -11.05 23.41
CA ALA A 176 27.42 -10.29 22.42
C ALA A 176 28.19 -9.06 21.90
N TRP A 177 27.50 -8.23 21.10
CA TRP A 177 27.95 -6.87 20.79
C TRP A 177 27.66 -5.94 21.97
N CYS A 178 28.72 -5.55 22.68
CA CYS A 178 28.67 -4.81 23.92
C CYS A 178 29.15 -3.35 23.73
N PRO A 179 28.47 -2.35 24.32
CA PRO A 179 27.29 -2.50 25.18
C PRO A 179 26.02 -2.82 24.36
N VAL A 180 25.07 -3.51 25.00
CA VAL A 180 23.73 -3.76 24.43
C VAL A 180 22.96 -2.44 24.26
N GLU A 181 22.07 -2.43 23.26
CA GLU A 181 21.17 -1.31 22.99
C GLU A 181 20.32 -0.96 24.22
N VAL A 182 20.15 0.35 24.47
CA VAL A 182 19.17 0.84 25.44
C VAL A 182 17.90 1.19 24.67
N ASN A 183 16.79 0.50 24.93
CA ASN A 183 15.52 0.66 24.21
C ASN A 183 14.76 1.98 24.52
N ASN A 184 15.38 2.93 25.21
CA ASN A 184 14.75 4.20 25.58
C ASN A 184 14.84 5.21 24.43
N MET A 185 13.70 5.82 24.10
CA MET A 185 13.67 6.89 23.10
C MET A 185 14.44 8.11 23.61
N PRO A 186 15.26 8.79 22.77
CA PRO A 186 16.12 9.88 23.22
C PRO A 186 15.37 11.09 23.80
N LEU A 187 14.10 11.27 23.38
CA LEU A 187 13.22 12.37 23.78
C LEU A 187 12.03 11.90 24.62
N LEU A 188 12.10 10.69 25.21
CA LEU A 188 11.01 10.09 25.99
C LEU A 188 10.58 10.95 27.19
N VAL A 189 11.50 11.72 27.78
CA VAL A 189 11.20 12.60 28.92
C VAL A 189 10.49 13.88 28.48
N ALA A 190 10.74 14.37 27.27
CA ALA A 190 10.03 15.52 26.71
C ALA A 190 8.51 15.25 26.63
N PHE A 191 8.11 14.01 26.34
CA PHE A 191 6.70 13.58 26.37
C PHE A 191 6.05 13.79 27.75
N PHE A 192 6.75 13.44 28.84
CA PHE A 192 6.20 13.57 30.20
C PHE A 192 6.20 15.00 30.73
N ILE A 193 7.16 15.84 30.32
CA ILE A 193 7.29 17.22 30.81
C ILE A 193 6.45 18.21 29.99
N LEU A 194 6.42 18.04 28.66
CA LEU A 194 5.79 19.00 27.75
C LEU A 194 4.36 18.60 27.36
N GLY A 195 3.91 17.40 27.71
CA GLY A 195 2.57 16.90 27.40
C GLY A 195 2.39 16.45 25.94
N ASP A 196 3.22 16.95 25.02
CA ASP A 196 3.27 16.56 23.62
C ASP A 196 4.54 15.75 23.34
N GLY A 197 4.41 14.65 22.58
CA GLY A 197 5.55 13.85 22.16
C GLY A 197 6.42 14.59 21.16
N LEU A 198 7.74 14.37 21.22
CA LEU A 198 8.70 15.05 20.35
C LEU A 198 9.47 14.01 19.51
N ALA A 199 9.47 14.19 18.19
CA ALA A 199 10.29 13.41 17.27
C ALA A 199 11.65 14.09 17.09
N LEU A 200 12.73 13.31 16.97
CA LEU A 200 14.08 13.85 16.81
C LEU A 200 14.22 14.71 15.54
N LEU A 201 13.50 14.34 14.47
CA LEU A 201 13.64 14.96 13.16
C LEU A 201 12.29 15.47 12.65
N GLU A 202 11.60 16.31 13.43
CA GLU A 202 10.32 16.92 13.03
C GLU A 202 10.41 17.73 11.72
N GLY A 203 11.57 18.35 11.46
CA GLY A 203 11.84 19.09 10.21
C GLY A 203 11.72 18.26 8.92
N VAL A 204 11.67 16.92 9.02
CA VAL A 204 11.40 16.01 7.91
C VAL A 204 10.03 16.29 7.26
N GLN A 205 9.08 16.88 7.98
CA GLN A 205 7.79 17.30 7.42
C GLN A 205 7.94 18.21 6.17
N ASN A 206 8.97 19.05 6.15
CA ASN A 206 9.24 20.01 5.07
C ASN A 206 10.10 19.43 3.93
N TYR A 207 10.42 18.15 3.98
CA TYR A 207 11.17 17.50 2.92
C TYR A 207 10.32 17.38 1.68
N THR A 208 10.96 17.43 0.51
CA THR A 208 10.30 17.25 -0.77
C THR A 208 10.68 15.91 -1.38
N VAL A 209 9.72 15.24 -2.01
CA VAL A 209 9.94 14.05 -2.82
C VAL A 209 9.48 14.31 -4.24
N LEU A 210 10.37 14.10 -5.20
CA LEU A 210 10.02 14.05 -6.61
C LEU A 210 9.70 12.61 -6.99
N LEU A 211 8.47 12.37 -7.43
CA LEU A 211 8.03 11.07 -7.96
C LEU A 211 8.08 11.10 -9.49
N LYS A 212 8.88 10.21 -10.08
CA LYS A 212 8.87 9.98 -11.53
C LYS A 212 8.26 8.62 -11.79
N ASN A 213 7.04 8.61 -12.29
CA ASN A 213 6.34 7.41 -12.69
C ASN A 213 6.27 7.33 -14.21
N PHE A 214 6.63 6.17 -14.75
CA PHE A 214 6.53 5.81 -16.16
C PHE A 214 5.48 4.73 -16.31
N ILE A 215 4.61 4.88 -17.31
CA ILE A 215 3.55 3.93 -17.64
C ILE A 215 3.58 3.56 -19.12
N ALA A 216 3.17 2.34 -19.42
CA ALA A 216 3.00 1.82 -20.77
C ALA A 216 1.78 0.91 -20.84
N PHE A 217 1.06 0.96 -21.97
CA PHE A 217 -0.02 0.04 -22.28
C PHE A 217 0.34 -0.79 -23.52
N PRO A 218 1.24 -1.78 -23.39
CA PRO A 218 1.83 -2.48 -24.54
C PRO A 218 0.79 -3.19 -25.42
N LYS A 219 -0.33 -3.64 -24.83
CA LYS A 219 -1.43 -4.28 -25.56
C LYS A 219 -1.96 -3.42 -26.73
N PHE A 220 -1.94 -2.10 -26.60
CA PHE A 220 -2.53 -1.20 -27.59
C PHE A 220 -1.51 -0.58 -28.56
N GLY A 221 -0.21 -0.69 -28.27
CA GLY A 221 0.88 -0.14 -29.08
C GLY A 221 1.95 0.58 -28.25
N GLU A 222 3.15 0.77 -28.84
CA GLU A 222 4.28 1.45 -28.19
C GLU A 222 4.06 2.95 -28.01
N GLU A 223 3.15 3.56 -28.78
CA GLU A 223 2.78 4.97 -28.68
C GLU A 223 2.07 5.31 -27.35
N TYR A 224 1.49 4.31 -26.69
CA TYR A 224 0.78 4.45 -25.42
C TYR A 224 1.73 4.35 -24.22
N ARG A 225 2.83 5.11 -24.30
CA ARG A 225 3.84 5.27 -23.25
C ARG A 225 3.86 6.72 -22.77
N ARG A 226 3.94 6.91 -21.45
CA ARG A 226 3.88 8.23 -20.82
C ARG A 226 4.57 8.21 -19.46
N ARG A 227 4.92 9.38 -18.96
CA ARG A 227 5.28 9.61 -17.56
C ARG A 227 4.33 10.62 -16.89
N ASN A 228 4.32 10.66 -15.57
CA ASN A 228 3.48 11.57 -14.79
C ASN A 228 3.82 13.06 -14.96
N ILE A 229 5.09 13.39 -15.21
CA ILE A 229 5.50 14.78 -15.45
C ILE A 229 5.06 15.18 -16.87
N LEU A 230 4.11 16.12 -16.95
CA LEU A 230 3.53 16.57 -18.22
C LEU A 230 4.58 17.24 -19.12
N ASP A 231 4.45 17.01 -20.43
CA ASP A 231 5.37 17.57 -21.44
C ASP A 231 5.27 19.11 -21.55
N SER A 232 4.23 19.71 -20.95
CA SER A 232 4.04 21.16 -20.86
C SER A 232 4.88 21.85 -19.79
N TYR A 233 5.44 21.11 -18.81
CA TYR A 233 6.25 21.72 -17.75
C TYR A 233 7.62 22.15 -18.28
N THR A 234 7.98 23.41 -18.07
CA THR A 234 9.37 23.85 -18.19
C THR A 234 10.18 23.43 -16.96
N LYS A 235 11.51 23.52 -17.06
CA LYS A 235 12.41 23.19 -15.94
C LYS A 235 12.18 24.13 -14.75
N GLU A 236 11.90 25.40 -15.02
CA GLU A 236 11.65 26.44 -14.02
C GLU A 236 10.34 26.16 -13.29
N GLN A 237 9.27 25.86 -14.03
CA GLN A 237 7.97 25.49 -13.45
C GLN A 237 8.07 24.22 -12.61
N LEU A 238 8.80 23.21 -13.09
CA LEU A 238 9.01 21.97 -12.34
C LEU A 238 9.79 22.18 -11.04
N ASN A 239 10.71 23.14 -11.00
CA ASN A 239 11.50 23.41 -9.78
C ASN A 239 10.70 24.15 -8.71
N SER A 240 9.64 24.88 -9.07
CA SER A 240 8.83 25.68 -8.15
C SER A 240 7.46 25.08 -7.85
N CYS A 241 7.03 24.06 -8.58
CA CYS A 241 5.72 23.45 -8.34
C CYS A 241 5.73 22.63 -7.05
N HIS A 242 4.60 22.64 -6.36
CA HIS A 242 4.32 21.77 -5.24
C HIS A 242 2.91 21.21 -5.44
N PHE A 243 2.76 19.91 -5.19
CA PHE A 243 1.47 19.26 -5.28
C PHE A 243 0.47 19.90 -4.32
N ASP A 244 -0.69 20.26 -4.87
CA ASP A 244 -1.86 20.69 -4.11
C ASP A 244 -3.10 20.06 -4.76
N PRO A 245 -3.96 19.37 -4.01
CA PRO A 245 -5.09 18.63 -4.58
C PRO A 245 -6.11 19.52 -5.32
N LYS A 246 -6.15 20.82 -5.02
CA LYS A 246 -7.09 21.79 -5.62
C LYS A 246 -6.43 22.67 -6.69
N ASN A 247 -5.21 23.13 -6.42
CA ASN A 247 -4.56 24.14 -7.26
C ASN A 247 -3.59 23.54 -8.27
N ASP A 248 -2.79 22.54 -7.89
CA ASP A 248 -1.76 21.92 -8.76
C ASP A 248 -1.68 20.41 -8.49
N SER A 249 -2.73 19.70 -8.91
CA SER A 249 -2.91 18.26 -8.64
C SER A 249 -2.03 17.36 -9.52
N TYR A 250 -1.31 17.94 -10.50
CA TYR A 250 -0.44 17.19 -11.41
C TYR A 250 1.04 17.35 -11.11
N CYS A 251 1.42 18.30 -10.25
CA CYS A 251 2.81 18.48 -9.87
C CYS A 251 3.37 17.19 -9.22
N PRO A 252 4.52 16.70 -9.70
CA PRO A 252 5.13 15.46 -9.20
C PRO A 252 6.02 15.66 -7.96
N ILE A 253 6.06 16.87 -7.39
CA ILE A 253 6.84 17.22 -6.20
C ILE A 253 5.90 17.39 -5.02
N PHE A 254 6.10 16.55 -4.02
CA PHE A 254 5.27 16.50 -2.83
C PHE A 254 6.10 16.87 -1.61
N THR A 255 5.53 17.61 -0.66
CA THR A 255 6.10 17.70 0.68
C THR A 255 5.64 16.50 1.50
N LEU A 256 6.50 15.98 2.37
CA LEU A 256 6.12 14.84 3.21
C LEU A 256 4.95 15.19 4.14
N GLY A 257 4.92 16.42 4.67
CA GLY A 257 3.79 16.91 5.45
C GLY A 257 2.45 16.86 4.72
N THR A 258 2.41 17.28 3.45
CA THR A 258 1.17 17.22 2.64
C THR A 258 0.75 15.79 2.38
N ILE A 259 1.68 14.87 2.11
CA ILE A 259 1.35 13.44 1.94
C ILE A 259 0.68 12.89 3.21
N ILE A 260 1.25 13.18 4.38
CA ILE A 260 0.73 12.71 5.66
C ILE A 260 -0.64 13.32 5.97
N GLN A 261 -0.83 14.61 5.69
CA GLN A 261 -2.10 15.29 5.86
C GLN A 261 -3.21 14.72 4.96
N GLU A 262 -2.92 14.52 3.68
CA GLU A 262 -3.86 13.92 2.72
C GLU A 262 -4.15 12.45 3.01
N ALA A 263 -3.24 11.74 3.69
CA ALA A 263 -3.46 10.38 4.19
C ALA A 263 -4.40 10.31 5.40
N GLY A 264 -4.92 11.46 5.89
CA GLY A 264 -5.88 11.55 6.99
C GLY A 264 -5.24 11.67 8.38
N ILE A 265 -3.95 11.99 8.47
CA ILE A 265 -3.24 12.17 9.73
C ILE A 265 -3.12 13.67 10.02
N SER A 266 -3.70 14.15 11.12
CA SER A 266 -3.73 15.57 11.45
C SER A 266 -2.38 16.12 11.96
N ASN A 267 -1.63 15.31 12.70
CA ASN A 267 -0.35 15.71 13.28
C ASN A 267 0.79 14.82 12.77
N PHE A 268 1.83 15.43 12.21
CA PHE A 268 3.00 14.72 11.69
C PHE A 268 3.78 14.03 12.82
N THR A 269 3.76 14.61 14.01
CA THR A 269 4.58 14.15 15.14
C THR A 269 4.17 12.76 15.63
N ASP A 270 2.88 12.43 15.57
CA ASP A 270 2.35 11.13 16.03
C ASP A 270 2.95 9.95 15.25
N ILE A 271 3.05 10.10 13.92
CA ILE A 271 3.68 9.10 13.04
C ILE A 271 5.21 9.20 13.06
N ALA A 272 5.77 10.38 13.34
CA ALA A 272 7.22 10.57 13.38
C ALA A 272 7.90 9.93 14.61
N ILE A 273 7.19 9.79 15.73
CA ILE A 273 7.74 9.16 16.95
C ILE A 273 7.88 7.65 16.76
N SER A 274 6.82 6.98 16.34
CA SER A 274 6.74 5.51 16.25
C SER A 274 7.09 4.96 14.87
N GLY A 275 7.07 5.82 13.84
CA GLY A 275 7.12 5.41 12.44
C GLY A 275 5.76 4.93 11.95
N GLY A 276 5.69 4.61 10.66
CA GLY A 276 4.47 4.07 10.05
C GLY A 276 4.65 3.77 8.57
N VAL A 277 3.58 3.31 7.93
CA VAL A 277 3.60 2.94 6.51
C VAL A 277 2.49 3.69 5.79
N VAL A 278 2.85 4.45 4.76
CA VAL A 278 1.93 5.27 3.98
C VAL A 278 1.99 4.87 2.52
N ALA A 279 0.84 4.64 1.91
CA ALA A 279 0.73 4.38 0.48
C ALA A 279 0.50 5.68 -0.29
N ILE A 280 1.23 5.81 -1.39
CA ILE A 280 1.04 6.80 -2.44
C ILE A 280 0.45 6.05 -3.63
N GLU A 281 -0.80 6.30 -3.94
CA GLU A 281 -1.52 5.62 -5.02
C GLU A 281 -1.59 6.51 -6.24
N ILE A 282 -1.08 6.02 -7.37
CA ILE A 282 -1.10 6.71 -8.65
C ILE A 282 -2.04 5.95 -9.57
N SER A 283 -3.19 6.53 -9.87
CA SER A 283 -4.19 5.93 -10.75
C SER A 283 -4.17 6.54 -12.15
N TRP A 284 -4.23 5.67 -13.16
CA TRP A 284 -4.24 6.00 -14.58
C TRP A 284 -5.45 5.37 -15.26
N ASP A 285 -6.56 6.12 -15.32
CA ASP A 285 -7.74 5.69 -16.06
C ASP A 285 -7.77 6.34 -17.45
N CYS A 286 -7.37 5.60 -18.49
CA CYS A 286 -7.07 6.17 -19.80
C CYS A 286 -8.00 5.65 -20.88
N ASN A 287 -8.82 6.54 -21.44
CA ASN A 287 -9.61 6.27 -22.63
C ASN A 287 -8.80 6.61 -23.90
N LEU A 288 -8.32 5.59 -24.59
CA LEU A 288 -7.49 5.68 -25.79
C LEU A 288 -8.27 6.02 -27.07
N ASP A 289 -9.59 6.13 -27.00
CA ASP A 289 -10.40 6.69 -28.09
C ASP A 289 -10.27 8.21 -28.18
N ARG A 290 -9.75 8.85 -27.12
CA ARG A 290 -9.38 10.26 -27.07
C ARG A 290 -7.88 10.43 -27.23
N ASP A 291 -7.44 11.66 -27.40
CA ASP A 291 -6.02 11.96 -27.42
C ASP A 291 -5.34 11.55 -26.09
N PHE A 292 -4.43 10.60 -26.21
CA PHE A 292 -3.75 9.97 -25.06
C PHE A 292 -2.94 10.99 -24.27
N LYS A 293 -2.26 11.93 -24.94
CA LYS A 293 -1.37 12.87 -24.27
C LYS A 293 -2.10 14.00 -23.54
N SER A 294 -3.33 14.35 -23.91
CA SER A 294 -4.10 15.39 -23.19
C SER A 294 -5.00 14.81 -22.09
N HIS A 295 -5.56 13.61 -22.28
CA HIS A 295 -6.62 13.10 -21.39
C HIS A 295 -6.19 11.98 -20.44
N CYS A 296 -5.09 11.27 -20.71
CA CYS A 296 -4.55 10.26 -19.79
C CYS A 296 -3.63 10.96 -18.78
N LEU A 297 -4.19 11.40 -17.65
CA LEU A 297 -3.48 12.15 -16.60
C LEU A 297 -3.46 11.34 -15.30
N PRO A 298 -2.39 11.45 -14.50
CA PRO A 298 -2.30 10.74 -13.23
C PRO A 298 -3.24 11.37 -12.20
N LYS A 299 -3.82 10.53 -11.34
CA LYS A 299 -4.51 10.98 -10.12
C LYS A 299 -3.83 10.37 -8.91
N TYR A 300 -3.41 11.23 -7.98
CA TYR A 300 -2.73 10.85 -6.75
C TYR A 300 -3.71 10.75 -5.59
N GLU A 301 -3.59 9.70 -4.81
CA GLU A 301 -4.31 9.49 -3.56
C GLU A 301 -3.34 8.98 -2.49
N PHE A 302 -3.59 9.29 -1.22
CA PHE A 302 -2.71 8.95 -0.12
C PHE A 302 -3.50 8.25 0.97
N ARG A 303 -2.91 7.21 1.56
CA ARG A 303 -3.55 6.49 2.67
C ARG A 303 -2.53 5.90 3.62
N ARG A 304 -2.86 5.88 4.90
CA ARG A 304 -2.11 5.10 5.90
C ARG A 304 -2.38 3.60 5.71
N LEU A 305 -1.33 2.79 5.73
CA LEU A 305 -1.41 1.33 5.57
C LEU A 305 -1.32 0.58 6.91
N ASP A 306 -0.53 1.08 7.85
CA ASP A 306 -0.38 0.49 9.18
C ASP A 306 -1.55 0.87 10.10
N ASP A 307 -1.87 -0.01 11.05
CA ASP A 307 -2.86 0.27 12.09
C ASP A 307 -2.17 0.99 13.28
N PRO A 308 -2.46 2.29 13.51
CA PRO A 308 -1.91 3.01 14.65
C PRO A 308 -2.31 2.43 16.00
N ASN A 309 -3.46 1.75 16.07
CA ASN A 309 -4.03 1.23 17.31
C ASN A 309 -3.66 -0.24 17.54
N ALA A 310 -2.73 -0.78 16.73
CA ALA A 310 -2.24 -2.14 16.89
C ALA A 310 -1.65 -2.33 18.30
N LYS A 311 -2.14 -3.34 19.02
CA LYS A 311 -1.69 -3.65 20.38
C LYS A 311 -0.27 -4.24 20.42
N VAL A 312 0.20 -4.79 19.31
CA VAL A 312 1.50 -5.47 19.20
C VAL A 312 2.26 -4.85 18.04
N ALA A 313 3.53 -4.49 18.29
CA ALA A 313 4.44 -3.88 17.32
C ALA A 313 3.85 -2.67 16.56
N PRO A 314 3.38 -1.61 17.26
CA PRO A 314 2.90 -0.41 16.58
C PRO A 314 4.04 0.35 15.88
N GLY A 315 3.69 1.00 14.78
CA GLY A 315 4.62 1.83 14.00
C GLY A 315 5.54 1.03 13.08
N TRP A 316 6.69 1.61 12.73
CA TRP A 316 7.66 0.99 11.84
C TRP A 316 9.09 1.33 12.26
N ASN A 317 9.87 0.28 12.53
CA ASN A 317 11.28 0.42 12.89
C ASN A 317 12.11 -0.75 12.36
N PHE A 318 13.41 -0.52 12.21
CA PHE A 318 14.38 -1.56 11.89
C PHE A 318 15.76 -1.21 12.45
N ARG A 319 16.66 -2.18 12.46
CA ARG A 319 18.04 -2.02 12.92
C ARG A 319 19.02 -2.22 11.79
N TYR A 320 20.08 -1.43 11.78
CA TYR A 320 21.26 -1.66 10.94
C TYR A 320 22.53 -1.26 11.70
N ALA A 321 23.68 -1.74 11.25
CA ALA A 321 24.96 -1.43 11.87
C ALA A 321 25.95 -0.86 10.85
N GLN A 322 26.74 0.11 11.31
CA GLN A 322 27.88 0.65 10.58
C GLN A 322 29.17 0.14 11.20
N TYR A 323 29.94 -0.62 10.44
CA TYR A 323 31.21 -1.19 10.90
C TYR A 323 32.36 -0.23 10.57
N TYR A 324 33.20 0.07 11.56
CA TYR A 324 34.44 0.84 11.35
C TYR A 324 35.65 -0.10 11.22
N ARG A 325 35.60 -1.21 11.95
CA ARG A 325 36.56 -2.32 11.95
C ARG A 325 35.77 -3.61 12.11
N ASP A 326 36.41 -4.75 11.88
CA ASP A 326 35.77 -6.07 12.03
C ASP A 326 35.25 -6.32 13.47
N ASP A 327 35.90 -5.69 14.45
CA ASP A 327 35.62 -5.80 15.88
C ASP A 327 34.81 -4.62 16.46
N VAL A 328 34.51 -3.57 15.68
CA VAL A 328 33.84 -2.36 16.16
C VAL A 328 32.74 -1.86 15.22
N ARG A 329 31.53 -1.70 15.76
CA ARG A 329 30.38 -1.14 15.02
C ARG A 329 29.59 -0.11 15.83
N THR A 330 28.84 0.74 15.13
CA THR A 330 27.74 1.51 15.71
C THR A 330 26.43 0.86 15.27
N LEU A 331 25.56 0.55 16.22
CA LEU A 331 24.22 0.05 15.96
C LEU A 331 23.24 1.22 15.92
N PHE A 332 22.38 1.23 14.90
CA PHE A 332 21.29 2.18 14.74
C PHE A 332 19.98 1.41 14.76
N LYS A 333 19.07 1.80 15.65
CA LYS A 333 17.65 1.44 15.56
C LYS A 333 16.89 2.66 15.08
N VAL A 334 16.28 2.56 13.92
CA VAL A 334 15.69 3.70 13.23
C VAL A 334 14.18 3.52 13.15
N PHE A 335 13.47 4.59 13.48
CA PHE A 335 12.03 4.74 13.32
C PHE A 335 11.79 5.75 12.22
N GLY A 336 10.75 5.52 11.43
CA GLY A 336 10.47 6.40 10.31
C GLY A 336 9.27 5.97 9.52
N ILE A 337 9.04 6.72 8.44
CA ILE A 337 7.87 6.54 7.60
C ILE A 337 8.32 5.82 6.34
N LYS A 338 7.74 4.65 6.09
CA LYS A 338 7.89 3.92 4.83
C LYS A 338 6.78 4.34 3.87
N PHE A 339 7.16 4.95 2.76
CA PHE A 339 6.25 5.31 1.68
C PHE A 339 6.27 4.22 0.61
N VAL A 340 5.12 3.63 0.32
CA VAL A 340 4.95 2.61 -0.72
C VAL A 340 4.18 3.22 -1.88
N VAL A 341 4.75 3.19 -3.09
CA VAL A 341 4.13 3.76 -4.28
C VAL A 341 3.43 2.66 -5.07
N ASN A 342 2.11 2.67 -5.05
CA ASN A 342 1.27 1.74 -5.80
C ASN A 342 0.77 2.43 -7.06
N VAL A 343 0.95 1.79 -8.22
CA VAL A 343 0.49 2.32 -9.49
C VAL A 343 -0.59 1.41 -10.03
N TYR A 344 -1.76 1.98 -10.27
CA TYR A 344 -2.89 1.30 -10.88
C TYR A 344 -3.19 1.97 -12.21
N GLY A 345 -3.58 1.18 -13.21
CA GLY A 345 -3.94 1.77 -14.49
C GLY A 345 -4.65 0.79 -15.39
N GLU A 346 -5.65 1.31 -16.08
CA GLU A 346 -6.44 0.60 -17.07
C GLU A 346 -6.56 1.49 -18.29
N ALA A 347 -6.13 0.98 -19.44
CA ALA A 347 -6.37 1.62 -20.72
C ALA A 347 -7.54 0.95 -21.44
N ARG A 348 -8.34 1.77 -22.11
CA ARG A 348 -9.54 1.33 -22.83
C ARG A 348 -9.53 1.87 -24.24
N LYS A 349 -9.72 1.01 -25.23
CA LYS A 349 -9.77 1.39 -26.66
C LYS A 349 -10.92 0.68 -27.34
N PHE A 350 -11.62 1.35 -28.25
CA PHE A 350 -12.68 0.76 -29.05
C PHE A 350 -12.19 -0.51 -29.74
N SER A 351 -12.99 -1.58 -29.64
CA SER A 351 -12.74 -2.83 -30.34
C SER A 351 -14.04 -3.44 -30.83
N ILE A 352 -14.03 -3.92 -32.07
CA ILE A 352 -15.22 -4.49 -32.70
C ILE A 352 -15.64 -5.82 -32.05
N ILE A 353 -14.69 -6.59 -31.55
CA ILE A 353 -14.93 -7.91 -30.94
C ILE A 353 -15.85 -7.80 -29.70
N PRO A 354 -15.49 -7.07 -28.62
CA PRO A 354 -16.35 -6.93 -27.44
C PRO A 354 -17.65 -6.19 -27.77
N THR A 355 -17.63 -5.27 -28.75
CA THR A 355 -18.82 -4.58 -29.24
C THR A 355 -19.85 -5.59 -29.80
N LEU A 356 -19.44 -6.44 -30.73
CA LEU A 356 -20.33 -7.44 -31.33
C LEU A 356 -20.78 -8.50 -30.32
N LEU A 357 -19.88 -8.94 -29.43
CA LEU A 357 -20.23 -9.89 -28.37
C LEU A 357 -21.30 -9.34 -27.42
N ASN A 358 -21.17 -8.07 -27.01
CA ASN A 358 -22.16 -7.44 -26.12
C ASN A 358 -23.48 -7.14 -26.84
N ILE A 359 -23.45 -6.77 -28.12
CA ILE A 359 -24.68 -6.63 -28.92
C ILE A 359 -25.37 -7.99 -29.09
N GLY A 360 -24.62 -9.04 -29.45
CA GLY A 360 -25.16 -10.39 -29.61
C GLY A 360 -25.77 -10.94 -28.32
N SER A 361 -25.08 -10.73 -27.19
CA SER A 361 -25.59 -11.11 -25.86
C SER A 361 -26.86 -10.32 -25.49
N GLY A 362 -26.88 -9.01 -25.80
CA GLY A 362 -28.06 -8.17 -25.62
C GLY A 362 -29.26 -8.66 -26.45
N LEU A 363 -29.04 -9.02 -27.71
CA LEU A 363 -30.08 -9.57 -28.58
C LEU A 363 -30.58 -10.94 -28.10
N ALA A 364 -29.69 -11.82 -27.64
CA ALA A 364 -30.07 -13.12 -27.08
C ALA A 364 -31.00 -12.98 -25.85
N LEU A 365 -30.77 -11.97 -25.01
CA LEU A 365 -31.63 -11.68 -23.85
C LEU A 365 -33.06 -11.26 -24.24
N LEU A 366 -33.33 -10.86 -25.48
CA LEU A 366 -34.70 -10.61 -25.94
C LEU A 366 -35.54 -11.88 -25.96
N GLY A 367 -34.94 -13.04 -26.23
CA GLY A 367 -35.64 -14.33 -26.24
C GLY A 367 -36.23 -14.73 -24.89
N LEU A 368 -35.65 -14.22 -23.78
CA LEU A 368 -36.20 -14.47 -22.45
C LEU A 368 -37.60 -13.85 -22.26
N ALA A 369 -37.86 -12.72 -22.92
CA ALA A 369 -39.16 -12.06 -22.84
C ALA A 369 -40.27 -12.94 -23.45
N GLU A 370 -39.98 -13.66 -24.53
CA GLU A 370 -40.94 -14.57 -25.18
C GLU A 370 -41.28 -15.73 -24.25
N VAL A 371 -40.29 -16.36 -23.63
CA VAL A 371 -40.49 -17.45 -22.68
C VAL A 371 -41.33 -17.00 -21.47
N VAL A 372 -41.05 -15.81 -20.94
CA VAL A 372 -41.83 -15.25 -19.83
C VAL A 372 -43.26 -14.91 -20.26
N CYS A 373 -43.44 -14.29 -21.43
CA CYS A 373 -44.75 -14.00 -21.99
C CYS A 373 -45.56 -15.29 -22.20
N ASP A 374 -44.94 -16.34 -22.74
CA ASP A 374 -45.55 -17.64 -22.91
C ASP A 374 -45.99 -18.26 -21.59
N LEU A 375 -45.15 -18.19 -20.55
CA LEU A 375 -45.49 -18.69 -19.22
C LEU A 375 -46.68 -17.95 -18.64
N VAL A 376 -46.71 -16.62 -18.75
CA VAL A 376 -47.81 -15.79 -18.27
C VAL A 376 -49.11 -16.09 -19.03
N VAL A 377 -49.08 -16.10 -20.37
CA VAL A 377 -50.28 -16.29 -21.20
C VAL A 377 -50.85 -17.70 -21.04
N LEU A 378 -50.00 -18.72 -20.99
CA LEU A 378 -50.45 -20.11 -20.96
C LEU A 378 -50.87 -20.59 -19.56
N TYR A 379 -50.30 -20.03 -18.49
CA TYR A 379 -50.50 -20.57 -17.13
C TYR A 379 -51.13 -19.58 -16.14
N ILE A 380 -51.03 -18.27 -16.37
CA ILE A 380 -51.52 -17.25 -15.41
C ILE A 380 -52.85 -16.63 -15.89
N PHE A 381 -53.03 -16.42 -17.19
CA PHE A 381 -54.25 -15.81 -17.71
C PHE A 381 -55.45 -16.75 -17.63
N SER A 382 -56.62 -16.17 -17.30
CA SER A 382 -57.87 -16.92 -17.10
C SER A 382 -58.34 -17.66 -18.36
N LYS A 383 -57.97 -17.19 -19.56
CA LYS A 383 -58.22 -17.85 -20.85
C LYS A 383 -57.04 -18.71 -21.34
N GLY A 384 -56.08 -19.04 -20.47
CA GLY A 384 -54.90 -19.86 -20.79
C GLY A 384 -55.18 -21.16 -21.57
N PRO A 385 -56.24 -21.93 -21.24
CA PRO A 385 -56.58 -23.16 -21.98
C PRO A 385 -56.82 -22.93 -23.48
N VAL A 386 -57.49 -21.84 -23.86
CA VAL A 386 -57.76 -21.49 -25.28
C VAL A 386 -56.46 -21.20 -26.03
N TYR A 387 -55.53 -20.48 -25.39
CA TYR A 387 -54.22 -20.21 -25.99
C TYR A 387 -53.34 -21.47 -26.06
N ARG A 388 -53.51 -22.42 -25.13
CA ARG A 388 -52.81 -23.71 -25.15
C ARG A 388 -53.25 -24.57 -26.34
N GLU A 389 -54.54 -24.64 -26.62
CA GLU A 389 -55.08 -25.36 -27.78
C GLU A 389 -54.63 -24.75 -29.12
N ALA A 390 -54.55 -23.42 -29.19
CA ALA A 390 -54.05 -22.74 -30.40
C ALA A 390 -52.53 -22.89 -30.59
N LYS A 391 -51.76 -23.03 -29.50
CA LYS A 391 -50.30 -23.14 -29.57
C LYS A 391 -49.81 -24.57 -29.79
N TYR A 392 -50.44 -25.55 -29.15
CA TYR A 392 -50.00 -26.95 -29.20
C TYR A 392 -50.99 -27.80 -29.99
N GLN A 393 -50.53 -28.35 -31.11
CA GLN A 393 -51.25 -29.41 -31.80
C GLN A 393 -50.76 -30.76 -31.28
N VAL A 394 -51.66 -31.49 -30.62
CA VAL A 394 -51.34 -32.84 -30.10
C VAL A 394 -51.45 -33.82 -31.26
N VAL A 395 -50.33 -34.42 -31.66
CA VAL A 395 -50.27 -35.41 -32.74
C VAL A 395 -50.01 -36.79 -32.13
N HIS A 396 -50.83 -37.77 -32.49
CA HIS A 396 -50.64 -39.17 -32.10
C HIS A 396 -49.88 -39.91 -33.22
N GLY A 397 -49.02 -40.88 -32.85
CA GLY A 397 -47.89 -41.35 -33.66
C GLY A 397 -48.16 -41.92 -35.07
N GLU A 398 -49.41 -42.10 -35.49
CA GLU A 398 -49.75 -42.52 -36.86
C GLU A 398 -49.82 -41.35 -37.87
N ASP A 399 -49.97 -40.10 -37.40
CA ASP A 399 -50.15 -38.90 -38.24
C ASP A 399 -48.87 -38.07 -38.48
N ALA A 400 -47.73 -38.46 -37.89
CA ALA A 400 -46.51 -37.64 -37.89
C ALA A 400 -45.70 -37.65 -39.22
N TYR A 401 -46.02 -38.55 -40.16
CA TYR A 401 -45.17 -38.82 -41.34
C TYR A 401 -45.71 -38.33 -42.70
N LYS A 402 -46.85 -37.62 -42.73
CA LYS A 402 -47.51 -37.23 -44.00
C LYS A 402 -47.46 -35.71 -44.27
N VAL A 403 -46.28 -35.12 -44.48
CA VAL A 403 -46.18 -33.80 -45.15
C VAL A 403 -44.85 -33.69 -45.91
N SER A 404 -44.84 -33.99 -47.21
CA SER A 404 -43.99 -33.31 -48.24
C SER A 404 -44.10 -33.94 -49.64
N GLU A 405 -45.29 -34.12 -50.20
CA GLU A 405 -45.45 -34.32 -51.65
C GLU A 405 -46.75 -33.65 -52.11
N GLY A 406 -46.63 -32.47 -52.70
CA GLY A 406 -47.77 -31.73 -53.23
C GLY A 406 -47.38 -30.32 -53.68
N GLU A 407 -47.27 -30.16 -55.00
CA GLU A 407 -47.50 -28.91 -55.76
C GLU A 407 -46.31 -27.96 -56.01
N GLU A 408 -45.41 -28.35 -56.92
CA GLU A 408 -44.75 -27.43 -57.87
C GLU A 408 -44.82 -28.02 -59.30
N GLU A 409 -45.92 -27.77 -60.01
CA GLU A 409 -45.95 -27.83 -61.48
C GLU A 409 -46.76 -26.64 -62.00
N GLU A 410 -46.08 -25.55 -62.37
CA GLU A 410 -46.48 -24.70 -63.49
C GLU A 410 -45.32 -23.78 -63.96
N GLU A 411 -45.21 -23.62 -65.29
CA GLU A 411 -44.39 -22.68 -66.07
C GLU A 411 -42.92 -22.99 -66.40
N VAL A 412 -42.65 -23.69 -67.52
CA VAL A 412 -41.63 -23.24 -68.51
C VAL A 412 -42.09 -23.53 -69.94
N GLY A 413 -42.41 -22.47 -70.68
CA GLY A 413 -42.66 -22.50 -72.12
C GLY A 413 -41.39 -22.51 -72.98
N ARG A 414 -41.34 -23.46 -73.92
CA ARG A 414 -41.01 -23.32 -75.36
C ARG A 414 -39.84 -22.40 -75.76
N ARG A 415 -38.70 -23.01 -76.15
CA ARG A 415 -37.77 -22.44 -77.15
C ARG A 415 -37.16 -23.52 -78.05
N ASP A 416 -36.93 -23.12 -79.29
CA ASP A 416 -36.87 -23.92 -80.51
C ASP A 416 -35.67 -24.85 -80.72
N ASN A 417 -35.97 -25.86 -81.55
CA ASN A 417 -35.10 -26.67 -82.40
C ASN A 417 -33.83 -25.99 -82.94
N ARG A 418 -32.68 -26.67 -82.79
CA ARG A 418 -31.67 -26.75 -83.86
C ARG A 418 -30.85 -28.04 -83.80
N SER A 419 -31.13 -28.92 -84.73
CA SER A 419 -30.27 -30.03 -85.18
C SER A 419 -28.93 -29.50 -85.69
N TYR A 420 -27.81 -30.16 -85.36
CA TYR A 420 -26.89 -30.76 -86.34
C TYR A 420 -25.66 -31.42 -85.67
N ARG A 421 -25.40 -32.66 -86.12
CA ARG A 421 -24.10 -33.34 -86.31
C ARG A 421 -23.24 -33.73 -85.09
N THR A 422 -23.29 -35.03 -84.82
CA THR A 422 -22.13 -35.96 -84.75
C THR A 422 -20.75 -35.33 -84.94
N PHE A 423 -19.86 -35.53 -83.96
CA PHE A 423 -18.50 -36.00 -84.22
C PHE A 423 -18.01 -36.89 -83.08
N ARG A 424 -17.33 -37.94 -83.51
CA ARG A 424 -16.79 -39.09 -82.78
C ARG A 424 -15.41 -38.73 -82.21
N ASP A 425 -14.99 -39.55 -81.26
CA ASP A 425 -13.61 -39.84 -80.83
C ASP A 425 -12.95 -38.86 -79.86
N SER A 426 -12.94 -39.20 -78.57
CA SER A 426 -11.87 -39.99 -77.92
C SER A 426 -12.11 -40.08 -76.42
#